data_AF-A0A0Q9HXR4-F1
#
_entry.id   AF-A0A0Q9HXR4-F1
#
_cell.length_a   1.000
_cell.length_b   1.000
_cell.length_c   1.000
_cell.angle_alpha   90.00
_cell.angle_beta   90.00
_cell.angle_gamma   90.00
#
_symmetry.space_group_name_H-M   'P 1'
#
loop_
_entity.id
_entity.type
_entity.pdbx_description
1 polymer ?
#
loop_
_entity_poly.entity_id
_entity_poly.type
_entity_poly.pdbx_seq_one_letter_code
_entity_poly.pdbx_strand_id
1 'polypeptide(L)'
;MDIEMTTKDFAGSNEALPNDAEMRLYARAYSGRMAADELFLRWEAHLAHGLLLEQAPDRDYPEYGLNSHQLAEGARLAARRMALLLAEAPAEVREVLAMKIHVFETMAQLPTEGTASNTIFMVETAMKSDAERFNIVLLPMSHRPAQAQ
;
A
#
# COMPACT_ATOMS: atom_id res chain seq x y z
N MET A 1 -10.86 -35.22 -12.31
CA MET A 1 -9.48 -35.57 -11.93
C MET A 1 -9.19 -34.71 -10.73
N ASP A 2 -9.60 -35.20 -9.57
CA ASP A 2 -9.55 -34.46 -8.31
C ASP A 2 -8.12 -34.55 -7.78
N ILE A 3 -7.46 -33.40 -7.69
CA ILE A 3 -6.15 -33.31 -7.03
C ILE A 3 -6.44 -33.31 -5.53
N GLU A 4 -6.41 -34.50 -4.95
CA GLU A 4 -6.42 -34.71 -3.52
C GLU A 4 -5.10 -34.15 -2.95
N MET A 5 -5.06 -32.86 -2.60
CA MET A 5 -3.97 -32.28 -1.83
C MET A 5 -4.00 -32.91 -0.43
N THR A 6 -3.31 -34.02 -0.26
CA THR A 6 -3.05 -34.57 1.07
C THR A 6 -2.33 -33.51 1.89
N THR A 7 -2.82 -33.27 3.09
CA THR A 7 -2.43 -32.24 4.07
C THR A 7 -0.97 -32.37 4.59
N LYS A 8 -0.12 -33.11 3.88
CA LYS A 8 1.20 -33.58 4.35
C LYS A 8 2.35 -32.62 4.08
N ASP A 9 2.18 -31.62 3.21
CA ASP A 9 3.22 -30.66 2.86
C ASP A 9 2.85 -29.20 3.22
N PHE A 10 2.19 -28.98 4.36
CA PHE A 10 2.04 -27.63 4.89
C PHE A 10 3.38 -27.14 5.44
N ALA A 11 3.82 -25.94 5.06
CA ALA A 11 5.05 -25.34 5.56
C ALA A 11 5.02 -25.27 7.10
N GLY A 12 5.95 -25.96 7.76
CA GLY A 12 6.02 -26.09 9.22
C GLY A 12 5.83 -27.52 9.76
N SER A 13 5.59 -28.51 8.90
CA SER A 13 5.56 -29.94 9.29
C SER A 13 6.96 -30.55 9.53
N ASN A 14 8.02 -29.88 9.07
CA ASN A 14 9.40 -30.23 9.37
C ASN A 14 9.81 -29.56 10.68
N GLU A 15 10.27 -30.34 11.66
CA GLU A 15 10.77 -29.85 12.97
C GLU A 15 12.07 -29.01 12.86
N ALA A 16 12.60 -28.83 11.65
CA ALA A 16 13.72 -27.95 11.39
C ALA A 16 13.38 -26.49 11.75
N LEU A 17 14.01 -25.97 12.80
CA LEU A 17 13.94 -24.56 13.17
C LEU A 17 14.68 -23.68 12.14
N PRO A 18 14.26 -22.41 11.97
CA PRO A 18 14.98 -21.44 11.15
C PRO A 18 16.43 -21.26 11.61
N ASN A 19 17.33 -20.98 10.67
CA ASN A 19 18.72 -20.71 10.99
C ASN A 19 18.94 -19.28 11.53
N ASP A 20 20.14 -18.99 12.04
CA ASP A 20 20.46 -17.69 12.65
C ASP A 20 20.26 -16.50 11.69
N ALA A 21 20.56 -16.65 10.39
CA ALA A 21 20.37 -15.57 9.42
C ALA A 21 18.88 -15.22 9.22
N GLU A 22 18.01 -16.24 9.19
CA GLU A 22 16.56 -16.11 9.13
C GLU A 22 16.02 -15.48 10.42
N MET A 23 16.47 -15.95 11.59
CA MET A 23 16.08 -15.38 12.88
C MET A 23 16.46 -13.89 12.99
N ARG A 24 17.63 -13.49 12.49
CA ARG A 24 18.04 -12.07 12.42
C ARG A 24 17.18 -11.26 11.45
N LEU A 25 16.77 -11.84 10.33
CA LEU A 25 15.84 -11.20 9.40
C LEU A 25 14.50 -10.91 10.10
N TYR A 26 13.96 -11.89 10.83
CA TYR A 26 12.68 -11.73 11.55
C TYR A 26 12.79 -10.70 12.68
N ALA A 27 13.88 -10.70 13.44
CA ALA A 27 14.12 -9.70 14.47
C ALA A 27 14.16 -8.28 13.88
N ARG A 28 14.86 -8.08 12.75
CA ARG A 28 14.87 -6.79 12.05
C ARG A 28 13.47 -6.41 11.56
N ALA A 29 12.76 -7.33 10.92
CA ALA A 29 11.40 -7.08 10.44
C ALA A 29 10.44 -6.70 11.57
N TYR A 30 10.53 -7.39 12.72
CA TYR A 30 9.73 -7.06 13.91
C TYR A 30 10.07 -5.67 14.45
N SER A 31 11.37 -5.35 14.56
CA SER A 31 11.83 -4.04 15.07
C SER A 31 11.54 -2.88 14.12
N GLY A 32 11.43 -3.15 12.82
CA GLY A 32 11.22 -2.15 11.77
C GLY A 32 9.75 -1.82 11.51
N ARG A 33 8.82 -2.29 12.36
CA ARG A 33 7.39 -1.96 12.24
C ARG A 33 7.20 -0.46 12.42
N MET A 34 6.48 0.14 11.49
CA MET A 34 6.07 1.54 11.56
C MET A 34 4.64 1.62 12.10
N ALA A 35 4.35 2.68 12.86
CA ALA A 35 3.00 2.97 13.31
C ALA A 35 2.13 3.47 12.14
N ALA A 36 0.81 3.36 12.29
CA ALA A 36 -0.13 3.69 11.22
C ALA A 36 -0.05 5.16 10.78
N ASP A 37 0.12 6.08 11.73
CA ASP A 37 0.31 7.51 11.49
C ASP A 37 1.62 7.79 10.74
N GLU A 38 2.72 7.11 11.11
CA GLU A 38 3.99 7.22 10.38
C GLU A 38 3.86 6.71 8.94
N LEU A 39 3.22 5.56 8.73
CA LEU A 39 2.98 5.01 7.40
C LEU A 39 2.13 5.97 6.56
N PHE A 40 1.07 6.53 7.15
CA PHE A 40 0.20 7.50 6.50
C PHE A 40 0.95 8.77 6.09
N LEU A 41 1.74 9.36 7.00
CA LEU A 41 2.53 10.57 6.72
C LEU A 41 3.57 10.32 5.61
N ARG A 42 4.24 9.17 5.61
CA ARG A 42 5.19 8.80 4.55
C ARG A 42 4.49 8.58 3.21
N TRP A 43 3.32 7.93 3.21
CA TRP A 43 2.49 7.78 2.01
C TRP A 43 2.15 9.15 1.42
N GLU A 44 1.63 10.07 2.24
CA GLU A 44 1.21 11.41 1.80
C GLU A 44 2.41 12.19 1.23
N ALA A 45 3.55 12.18 1.93
CA ALA A 45 4.76 12.84 1.47
C ALA A 45 5.25 12.29 0.12
N HIS A 46 5.31 10.96 -0.03
CA HIS A 46 5.76 10.34 -1.28
C HIS A 46 4.81 10.61 -2.45
N LEU A 47 3.49 10.58 -2.20
CA LEU A 47 2.50 10.94 -3.22
C LEU A 47 2.67 12.39 -3.65
N ALA A 48 2.78 13.32 -2.69
CA ALA A 48 2.98 14.74 -2.97
C ALA A 48 4.28 14.99 -3.77
N HIS A 49 5.37 14.29 -3.45
CA HIS A 49 6.61 14.38 -4.20
C HIS A 49 6.46 13.88 -5.64
N GLY A 50 5.74 12.78 -5.87
CA GLY A 50 5.45 12.28 -7.22
C GLY A 50 4.71 13.32 -8.07
N LEU A 51 3.63 13.88 -7.51
CA LEU A 51 2.85 14.93 -8.16
C LEU A 51 3.66 16.20 -8.45
N LEU A 52 4.60 16.56 -7.57
CA LEU A 52 5.49 17.70 -7.79
C LEU A 52 6.49 17.44 -8.93
N LEU A 53 7.09 16.25 -8.96
CA LEU A 53 8.07 15.87 -9.99
C LEU A 53 7.43 15.78 -11.38
N GLU A 54 6.15 15.41 -11.47
CA GLU A 54 5.37 15.39 -12.71
C GLU A 54 5.15 16.77 -13.35
N GLN A 55 5.30 17.86 -12.60
CA GLN A 55 5.12 19.22 -13.14
C GLN A 55 6.23 19.61 -14.14
N ALA A 56 7.36 18.90 -14.12
CA ALA A 56 8.49 19.13 -15.02
C ALA A 56 9.11 17.79 -15.47
N PRO A 57 8.41 16.99 -16.30
CA PRO A 57 8.76 15.59 -16.56
C PRO A 57 10.14 15.41 -17.23
N ASP A 58 10.54 16.37 -18.06
CA ASP A 58 11.80 16.34 -18.83
C ASP A 58 13.00 16.90 -18.06
N ARG A 59 12.83 17.29 -16.79
CA ARG A 59 13.94 17.76 -15.97
C ARG A 59 14.84 16.57 -15.61
N ASP A 60 16.11 16.66 -15.95
CA ASP A 60 17.12 15.67 -15.58
C ASP A 60 17.69 15.91 -14.19
N TYR A 61 17.97 14.80 -13.47
CA TYR A 61 18.68 14.79 -12.19
C TYR A 61 19.94 13.91 -12.31
N PRO A 62 21.07 14.47 -12.79
CA PRO A 62 22.29 13.72 -13.08
C PRO A 62 22.85 12.94 -11.88
N GLU A 63 22.68 13.47 -10.67
CA GLU A 63 23.12 12.84 -9.43
C GLU A 63 22.43 11.50 -9.15
N TYR A 64 21.25 11.28 -9.73
CA TYR A 64 20.48 10.03 -9.62
C TYR A 64 20.48 9.22 -10.92
N GLY A 65 20.99 9.78 -12.02
CA GLY A 65 20.96 9.16 -13.34
C GLY A 65 19.54 8.95 -13.90
N LEU A 66 18.57 9.75 -13.44
CA LEU A 66 17.15 9.63 -13.77
C LEU A 66 16.56 10.99 -14.12
N ASN A 67 15.51 11.00 -14.94
CA ASN A 67 14.69 12.18 -15.17
C ASN A 67 13.53 12.30 -14.17
N SER A 68 12.86 13.44 -14.17
CA SER A 68 11.78 13.75 -13.23
C SER A 68 10.61 12.77 -13.36
N HIS A 69 10.27 12.34 -14.58
CA HIS A 69 9.24 11.33 -14.80
C HIS A 69 9.58 10.00 -14.11
N GLN A 70 10.82 9.51 -14.24
CA GLN A 70 11.27 8.27 -13.58
C GLN A 70 11.29 8.41 -12.05
N LEU A 71 11.71 9.56 -11.53
CA LEU A 71 11.68 9.83 -10.09
C LEU A 71 10.25 9.95 -9.55
N ALA A 72 9.32 10.52 -10.32
CA ALA A 72 7.91 10.59 -9.97
C ALA A 72 7.30 9.19 -9.83
N GLU A 73 7.58 8.30 -10.80
CA GLU A 73 7.17 6.89 -10.70
C GLU A 73 7.81 6.19 -9.51
N GLY A 74 9.08 6.48 -9.20
CA GLY A 74 9.74 6.01 -7.98
C GLY A 74 9.02 6.45 -6.70
N ALA A 75 8.61 7.72 -6.63
CA ALA A 75 7.86 8.28 -5.52
C ALA A 75 6.47 7.64 -5.38
N ARG A 76 5.76 7.41 -6.49
CA ARG A 76 4.48 6.68 -6.50
C ARG A 76 4.63 5.23 -6.04
N LEU A 77 5.69 4.53 -6.45
CA LEU A 77 6.00 3.19 -5.95
C LEU A 77 6.27 3.18 -4.44
N ALA A 78 6.99 4.19 -3.93
CA ALA A 78 7.22 4.34 -2.50
C ALA A 78 5.90 4.60 -1.73
N ALA A 79 5.04 5.48 -2.26
CA ALA A 79 3.71 5.73 -1.70
C ALA A 79 2.87 4.43 -1.65
N ARG A 80 2.76 3.70 -2.76
CA ARG A 80 2.02 2.42 -2.82
C ARG A 80 2.50 1.42 -1.78
N ARG A 81 3.81 1.35 -1.53
CA ARG A 81 4.37 0.47 -0.47
C ARG A 81 3.89 0.88 0.92
N MET A 82 3.87 2.17 1.22
CA MET A 82 3.37 2.66 2.52
C MET A 82 1.86 2.42 2.67
N ALA A 83 1.08 2.63 1.60
CA ALA A 83 -0.34 2.31 1.56
C ALA A 83 -0.61 0.82 1.80
N LEU A 84 0.21 -0.06 1.21
CA LEU A 84 0.09 -1.50 1.40
C LEU A 84 0.40 -1.92 2.84
N LEU A 85 1.47 -1.38 3.43
CA LEU A 85 1.81 -1.65 4.83
C LEU A 85 0.74 -1.12 5.79
N LEU A 86 0.16 0.05 5.50
CA LEU A 86 -0.96 0.57 6.27
C LEU A 86 -2.19 -0.35 6.15
N ALA A 87 -2.48 -0.86 4.96
CA ALA A 87 -3.59 -1.77 4.71
C ALA A 87 -3.42 -3.13 5.40
N GLU A 88 -2.20 -3.65 5.48
CA GLU A 88 -1.86 -4.97 6.04
C GLU A 88 -2.34 -5.15 7.49
N ALA A 89 -2.06 -4.17 8.37
CA ALA A 89 -2.42 -4.27 9.77
C ALA A 89 -3.91 -3.93 9.99
N PRO A 90 -4.72 -4.78 10.64
CA PRO A 90 -6.07 -4.44 11.09
C PRO A 90 -6.12 -3.09 11.81
N ALA A 91 -7.12 -2.27 11.51
CA ALA A 91 -7.37 -1.06 12.29
C ALA A 91 -7.89 -1.45 13.68
N GLU A 92 -7.17 -1.04 14.73
CA GLU A 92 -7.60 -1.25 16.13
C GLU A 92 -8.47 -0.08 16.64
N VAL A 93 -8.37 1.08 15.99
CA VAL A 93 -9.13 2.30 16.31
C VAL A 93 -9.67 2.95 15.04
N ARG A 94 -10.70 3.80 15.19
CA ARG A 94 -11.43 4.41 14.07
C ARG A 94 -10.56 5.39 13.27
N GLU A 95 -9.59 6.00 13.92
CA GLU A 95 -8.64 6.94 13.33
C GLU A 95 -7.79 6.26 12.25
N VAL A 96 -7.38 5.00 12.47
CA VAL A 96 -6.63 4.21 11.48
C VAL A 96 -7.53 3.82 10.31
N LEU A 97 -8.79 3.47 10.55
CA LEU A 97 -9.74 3.25 9.46
C LEU A 97 -9.92 4.53 8.62
N ALA A 98 -10.03 5.69 9.26
CA ALA A 98 -10.15 6.97 8.56
C ALA A 98 -8.92 7.25 7.66
N MET A 99 -7.71 6.91 8.11
CA MET A 99 -6.50 6.99 7.28
C MET A 99 -6.61 6.07 6.05
N LYS A 100 -7.04 4.81 6.21
CA LYS A 100 -7.22 3.87 5.09
C LYS A 100 -8.28 4.36 4.09
N ILE A 101 -9.39 4.91 4.59
CA ILE A 101 -10.42 5.53 3.74
C ILE A 101 -9.80 6.66 2.91
N HIS A 102 -9.08 7.58 3.56
CA HIS A 102 -8.45 8.70 2.87
C HIS A 102 -7.45 8.25 1.79
N VAL A 103 -6.63 7.23 2.09
CA VAL A 103 -5.71 6.65 1.11
C VAL A 103 -6.47 6.08 -0.09
N PHE A 104 -7.51 5.28 0.15
CA PHE A 104 -8.32 4.70 -0.93
C PHE A 104 -8.98 5.79 -1.78
N GLU A 105 -9.65 6.75 -1.16
CA GLU A 105 -10.36 7.83 -1.87
C GLU A 105 -9.40 8.66 -2.72
N THR A 106 -8.19 8.92 -2.22
CA THR A 106 -7.15 9.63 -2.94
C THR A 106 -6.64 8.82 -4.13
N MET A 107 -6.29 7.55 -3.90
CA MET A 107 -5.82 6.66 -4.97
C MET A 107 -6.87 6.47 -6.08
N ALA A 108 -8.14 6.40 -5.72
CA ALA A 108 -9.24 6.24 -6.66
C ALA A 108 -9.48 7.49 -7.55
N GLN A 109 -8.97 8.65 -7.14
CA GLN A 109 -9.00 9.88 -7.95
C GLN A 109 -7.79 10.01 -8.88
N LEU A 110 -6.71 9.27 -8.63
CA LEU A 110 -5.52 9.32 -9.47
C LEU A 110 -5.77 8.57 -10.79
N PRO A 111 -5.60 9.22 -11.95
CA PRO A 111 -5.72 8.56 -13.24
C PRO A 111 -4.77 7.37 -13.30
N THR A 112 -5.24 6.25 -13.87
CA THR A 112 -4.45 5.03 -14.11
C THR A 112 -4.02 4.22 -12.88
N GLU A 113 -4.32 4.64 -11.65
CA GLU A 113 -3.83 3.95 -10.44
C GLU A 113 -4.29 2.48 -10.39
N GLY A 114 -5.57 2.22 -10.70
CA GLY A 114 -6.13 0.86 -10.78
C GLY A 114 -5.62 0.02 -11.94
N THR A 115 -4.99 0.63 -12.95
CA THR A 115 -4.30 -0.10 -14.03
C THR A 115 -2.80 -0.27 -13.77
N ALA A 116 -2.20 0.63 -12.99
CA ALA A 116 -0.77 0.65 -12.70
C ALA A 116 -0.40 -0.24 -11.51
N SER A 117 -1.31 -0.47 -10.57
CA SER A 117 -1.06 -1.33 -9.41
C SER A 117 -2.34 -1.94 -8.82
N ASN A 118 -2.22 -3.16 -8.29
CA ASN A 118 -3.28 -3.77 -7.49
C ASN A 118 -3.40 -3.19 -6.07
N THR A 119 -2.48 -2.31 -5.66
CA THR A 119 -2.48 -1.71 -4.31
C THR A 119 -3.83 -1.08 -3.95
N ILE A 120 -4.48 -0.36 -4.87
CA ILE A 120 -5.78 0.27 -4.61
C ILE A 120 -6.87 -0.74 -4.20
N PHE A 121 -6.93 -1.91 -4.86
CA PHE A 121 -7.91 -2.95 -4.56
C PHE A 121 -7.60 -3.66 -3.23
N MET A 122 -6.32 -3.78 -2.89
CA MET A 122 -5.89 -4.33 -1.60
C MET A 122 -6.24 -3.38 -0.45
N VAL A 123 -5.99 -2.07 -0.63
CA VAL A 123 -6.37 -1.04 0.34
C VAL A 123 -7.89 -1.00 0.49
N GLU A 124 -8.65 -1.04 -0.61
CA GLU A 124 -10.12 -1.07 -0.58
C GLU A 124 -10.64 -2.26 0.24
N THR A 125 -10.07 -3.44 0.01
CA THR A 125 -10.47 -4.67 0.69
C THR A 125 -10.17 -4.60 2.20
N ALA A 126 -8.97 -4.14 2.57
CA ALA A 126 -8.60 -3.95 3.97
C ALA A 126 -9.50 -2.93 4.68
N MET A 127 -9.76 -1.79 4.02
CA MET A 127 -10.67 -0.74 4.50
C MET A 127 -12.08 -1.29 4.74
N LYS A 128 -12.65 -2.04 3.79
CA LYS A 128 -13.98 -2.65 3.93
C LYS A 128 -14.05 -3.63 5.09
N SER A 129 -13.03 -4.48 5.25
CA SER A 129 -12.95 -5.44 6.35
C SER A 129 -12.87 -4.73 7.72
N ASP A 130 -12.11 -3.64 7.82
CA ASP A 130 -12.01 -2.86 9.05
C ASP A 130 -13.32 -2.10 9.35
N ALA A 131 -13.97 -1.53 8.33
CA ALA A 131 -15.28 -0.88 8.50
C ALA A 131 -16.34 -1.86 9.03
N GLU A 132 -16.37 -3.09 8.50
CA GLU A 132 -17.24 -4.15 9.00
C GLU A 132 -16.99 -4.45 10.48
N ARG A 133 -15.72 -4.59 10.91
CA ARG A 133 -15.36 -4.80 12.32
C ARG A 133 -15.86 -3.68 13.24
N PHE A 134 -15.88 -2.45 12.75
CA PHE A 134 -16.39 -1.30 13.50
C PHE A 134 -17.89 -1.06 13.37
N ASN A 135 -18.62 -1.92 12.65
CA ASN A 135 -20.03 -1.74 12.29
C ASN A 135 -20.29 -0.40 11.58
N ILE A 136 -19.38 -0.02 10.68
CA ILE A 136 -19.48 1.19 9.87
C ILE A 136 -19.93 0.81 8.46
N VAL A 137 -20.99 1.45 7.99
CA VAL A 137 -21.47 1.32 6.60
C VAL A 137 -20.72 2.31 5.72
N LEU A 138 -19.96 1.80 4.75
CA LEU A 138 -19.31 2.62 3.72
C LEU A 138 -20.30 2.90 2.59
N LEU A 139 -20.37 4.16 2.17
CA LEU A 139 -21.17 4.57 1.02
C LEU A 139 -20.29 4.64 -0.24
N PRO A 140 -20.87 4.41 -1.43
CA PRO A 140 -20.13 4.58 -2.68
C PRO A 140 -19.60 6.01 -2.81
N MET A 141 -18.37 6.15 -3.32
CA MET A 141 -17.84 7.46 -3.65
C MET A 141 -18.69 8.12 -4.73
N SER A 142 -18.99 9.41 -4.54
CA SER A 142 -19.66 10.20 -5.57
C SER A 142 -18.73 10.33 -6.77
N HIS A 143 -19.12 9.78 -7.93
CA HIS A 143 -18.40 10.05 -9.17
C HIS A 143 -18.51 11.54 -9.49
N ARG A 144 -17.38 12.26 -9.51
CA ARG A 144 -17.34 13.58 -10.11
C ARG A 144 -17.55 13.37 -11.63
N PRO A 145 -18.57 13.97 -12.27
CA PRO A 145 -18.73 13.82 -13.70
C PRO A 145 -17.47 14.30 -14.40
N ALA A 146 -16.98 13.53 -15.37
CA ALA A 146 -15.87 13.93 -16.22
C ALA A 146 -16.16 15.33 -16.77
N GLN A 147 -15.33 16.31 -16.41
CA GLN A 147 -15.40 17.61 -17.06
C GLN A 147 -15.03 17.39 -18.52
N ALA A 148 -16.01 17.47 -19.40
CA ALA A 148 -15.78 17.52 -20.83
C ALA A 148 -14.87 18.72 -21.12
N GLN A 149 -13.67 18.43 -21.65
CA GLN A 149 -12.86 19.39 -22.39
C GLN A 149 -12.99 19.06 -23.87
#